data_AF-A0A8T1AEN0-F1
#
_entry.id   AF-A0A8T1AEN0-F1
#
_cell.length_a   1.000
_cell.length_b   1.000
_cell.length_c   1.000
_cell.angle_alpha   90.00
_cell.angle_beta   90.00
_cell.angle_gamma   90.00
#
_symmetry.space_group_name_H-M   'P 1'
#
loop_
_entity.id
_entity.type
_entity.pdbx_description
1 polymer ?
#
loop_
_entity_poly.entity_id
_entity_poly.type
_entity_poly.pdbx_seq_one_letter_code
_entity_poly.pdbx_strand_id
1 'polypeptide(L)'
;MRGDIGGNTEADNGDSSEYTSGVSRSSRKRALADCDDELYYVPPLKTYHKTWAKFEKYLKKYQSVTDQVIVVSQTVKLRNRQINRMKVHTGKSVAQLPLVPEELDPYQRVYISTHGWKSRNRSTGQRPMHMLKSVGCDMRFRAKWAEQSRGNWEIQVKSAFYGHFHPVTEEVYHKYPPGPSSSAQIFEPNERHRARRSKASRVYDYIRALRAVDG
;
A
#
# COMPACT_ATOMS: atom_id res chain seq x y z
N MET A 1 46.05 51.48 59.07
CA MET A 1 45.60 51.83 57.70
C MET A 1 46.65 51.34 56.72
N ARG A 2 46.19 50.75 55.61
CA ARG A 2 46.95 50.28 54.43
C ARG A 2 47.74 48.99 54.63
N GLY A 3 47.20 47.91 54.05
CA GLY A 3 47.92 46.68 53.74
C GLY A 3 47.80 46.44 52.25
N ASP A 4 48.92 46.60 51.54
CA ASP A 4 49.12 46.37 50.12
C ASP A 4 49.47 44.89 49.84
N ILE A 5 48.99 44.41 48.70
CA ILE A 5 49.67 43.65 47.64
C ILE A 5 50.48 42.38 48.03
N GLY A 6 49.92 41.23 47.61
CA GLY A 6 50.52 40.37 46.59
C GLY A 6 51.56 39.33 47.03
N GLY A 7 51.14 38.07 47.11
CA GLY A 7 51.99 36.88 47.18
C GLY A 7 51.43 35.78 46.26
N ASN A 8 52.31 35.25 45.40
CA ASN A 8 52.10 34.35 44.27
C ASN A 8 51.96 32.86 44.72
N THR A 9 51.48 31.97 43.84
CA THR A 9 52.02 30.62 43.50
C THR A 9 50.92 29.57 43.18
N GLU A 10 50.83 29.24 41.88
CA GLU A 10 50.79 27.93 41.18
C GLU A 10 49.82 26.77 41.51
N ALA A 11 49.61 26.01 40.43
CA ALA A 11 49.22 24.59 40.28
C ALA A 11 47.72 24.27 40.32
N ASP A 12 47.13 23.93 39.17
CA ASP A 12 47.07 22.58 38.58
C ASP A 12 45.79 21.87 39.03
N ASN A 13 44.98 21.42 38.06
CA ASN A 13 43.97 20.39 38.27
C ASN A 13 43.60 19.77 36.94
N GLY A 14 44.03 18.52 36.79
CA GLY A 14 43.68 17.62 35.72
C GLY A 14 42.24 17.10 35.77
N ASP A 15 41.85 16.58 34.60
CA ASP A 15 41.12 15.35 34.34
C ASP A 15 40.20 14.77 35.44
N SER A 16 38.88 14.81 35.21
CA SER A 16 38.09 13.56 35.22
C SER A 16 36.69 13.76 34.64
N SER A 17 36.28 12.76 33.88
CA SER A 17 34.94 12.49 33.39
C SER A 17 33.89 12.40 34.51
N GLU A 18 32.72 12.97 34.31
CA GLU A 18 31.48 12.26 34.68
C GLU A 18 30.25 12.73 33.92
N TYR A 19 29.36 11.75 33.77
CA TYR A 19 28.14 11.71 32.98
C TYR A 19 27.00 12.58 33.55
N THR A 20 25.91 12.57 32.79
CA THR A 20 24.52 12.96 33.11
C THR A 20 24.18 14.42 32.81
N SER A 21 22.97 14.79 32.41
CA SER A 21 21.84 14.12 31.75
C SER A 21 20.83 15.22 31.44
N GLY A 22 20.02 15.04 30.39
CA GLY A 22 18.66 15.60 30.35
C GLY A 22 18.52 17.09 30.03
N VAL A 23 18.39 17.43 28.75
CA VAL A 23 17.58 18.59 28.35
C VAL A 23 16.47 18.14 27.41
N SER A 24 15.26 18.41 27.92
CA SER A 24 13.91 18.21 27.42
C SER A 24 13.73 18.09 25.90
N ARG A 25 13.05 17.01 25.49
CA ARG A 25 12.49 16.78 24.15
C ARG A 25 11.29 17.72 23.94
N SER A 26 11.53 19.01 23.77
CA SER A 26 10.54 19.90 23.16
C SER A 26 10.31 19.42 21.73
N SER A 27 9.11 18.90 21.48
CA SER A 27 8.66 18.42 20.17
C SER A 27 8.80 19.55 19.15
N ARG A 28 9.87 19.51 18.35
CA ARG A 28 9.92 20.16 17.04
C ARG A 28 8.89 19.45 16.15
N LYS A 29 7.63 19.85 16.32
CA LYS A 29 6.54 19.62 15.38
C LYS A 29 7.01 20.31 14.10
N ARG A 30 7.63 19.54 13.21
CA ARG A 30 7.89 20.00 11.83
C ARG A 30 6.52 20.44 11.33
N ALA A 31 6.33 21.73 11.13
CA ALA A 31 5.20 22.22 10.36
C ALA A 31 5.33 21.52 9.00
N LEU A 32 4.48 20.52 8.77
CA LEU A 32 4.17 20.10 7.42
C LEU A 32 3.67 21.36 6.76
N ALA A 33 4.36 21.80 5.71
CA ALA A 33 3.78 22.76 4.80
C ALA A 33 2.37 22.25 4.48
N ASP A 34 1.39 23.12 4.63
CA ASP A 34 0.02 22.86 4.21
C ASP A 34 0.06 22.78 2.68
N CYS A 35 0.46 21.61 2.17
CA CYS A 35 0.41 21.31 0.75
C CYS A 35 -1.08 21.19 0.46
N ASP A 36 -1.66 22.25 -0.10
CA ASP A 36 -2.99 22.23 -0.67
C ASP A 36 -2.92 21.35 -1.95
N ASP A 37 -2.76 20.04 -1.75
CA ASP A 37 -2.64 19.06 -2.82
C ASP A 37 -4.01 19.00 -3.53
N GLU A 38 -4.07 19.54 -4.75
CA GLU A 38 -5.28 19.58 -5.56
C GLU A 38 -5.88 18.17 -5.71
N LEU A 39 -7.13 18.02 -5.26
CA LEU A 39 -7.87 16.77 -5.31
C LEU A 39 -8.75 16.69 -6.55
N TYR A 40 -8.52 15.68 -7.38
CA TYR A 40 -9.37 15.39 -8.53
C TYR A 40 -10.46 14.42 -8.12
N TYR A 41 -11.71 14.86 -8.12
CA TYR A 41 -12.85 14.05 -7.71
C TYR A 41 -13.56 13.41 -8.89
N VAL A 42 -14.01 12.17 -8.68
CA VAL A 42 -14.86 11.42 -9.61
C VAL A 42 -16.25 11.19 -9.01
N PRO A 43 -17.31 11.05 -9.82
CA PRO A 43 -18.66 10.76 -9.32
C PRO A 43 -18.70 9.50 -8.45
N PRO A 44 -19.52 9.43 -7.39
CA PRO A 44 -19.57 8.27 -6.51
C PRO A 44 -20.14 7.03 -7.21
N LEU A 45 -19.71 5.84 -6.77
CA LEU A 45 -20.23 4.57 -7.27
C LEU A 45 -21.64 4.31 -6.74
N LYS A 46 -22.44 3.58 -7.53
CA LYS A 46 -23.65 2.92 -7.03
C LYS A 46 -23.31 1.98 -5.88
N THR A 47 -24.03 2.13 -4.79
CA THR A 47 -23.73 1.46 -3.51
C THR A 47 -24.03 -0.04 -3.52
N TYR A 48 -25.09 -0.49 -4.21
CA TYR A 48 -25.59 -1.86 -4.10
C TYR A 48 -25.63 -2.60 -5.44
N HIS A 49 -25.22 -3.88 -5.42
CA HIS A 49 -25.18 -4.77 -6.59
C HIS A 49 -25.52 -6.21 -6.20
N LYS A 50 -26.31 -6.92 -7.00
CA LYS A 50 -26.78 -8.27 -6.64
C LYS A 50 -25.66 -9.32 -6.55
N THR A 51 -24.61 -9.20 -7.37
CA THR A 51 -23.52 -10.19 -7.43
C THR A 51 -22.20 -9.52 -7.76
N TRP A 52 -21.09 -10.20 -7.48
CA TRP A 52 -19.75 -9.76 -7.91
C TRP A 52 -19.67 -9.53 -9.41
N ALA A 53 -20.22 -10.43 -10.24
CA ALA A 53 -20.19 -10.28 -11.69
C ALA A 53 -20.90 -9.00 -12.17
N LYS A 54 -22.05 -8.66 -11.56
CA LYS A 54 -22.77 -7.42 -11.87
C LYS A 54 -21.99 -6.19 -11.40
N PHE A 55 -21.38 -6.26 -10.22
CA PHE A 55 -20.52 -5.21 -9.71
C PHE A 55 -19.30 -4.98 -10.61
N GLU A 56 -18.60 -6.04 -11.03
CA GLU A 56 -17.41 -5.94 -11.90
C GLU A 56 -17.75 -5.39 -13.28
N LYS A 57 -18.88 -5.81 -13.87
CA LYS A 57 -19.37 -5.26 -15.14
C LYS A 57 -19.69 -3.76 -14.99
N TYR A 58 -20.35 -3.37 -13.90
CA TYR A 58 -20.61 -1.97 -13.60
C TYR A 58 -19.32 -1.19 -13.40
N LEU A 59 -18.36 -1.73 -12.63
CA LEU A 59 -17.09 -1.09 -12.34
C LEU A 59 -16.25 -0.87 -13.61
N LYS A 60 -16.27 -1.79 -14.57
CA LYS A 60 -15.63 -1.60 -15.88
C LYS A 60 -16.23 -0.42 -16.64
N LYS A 61 -17.57 -0.34 -16.70
CA LYS A 61 -18.26 0.80 -17.33
C LYS A 61 -17.99 2.12 -16.61
N TYR A 62 -17.96 2.09 -15.28
CA TYR A 62 -17.66 3.27 -14.48
C TYR A 62 -16.24 3.79 -14.75
N GLN A 63 -15.24 2.90 -14.76
CA GLN A 63 -13.85 3.22 -15.06
C GLN A 63 -13.69 3.88 -16.44
N SER A 64 -14.40 3.40 -17.47
CA SER A 64 -14.34 3.98 -18.81
C SER A 64 -15.07 5.32 -18.94
N VAL A 65 -16.08 5.59 -18.10
CA VAL A 65 -16.83 6.87 -18.12
C VAL A 65 -16.10 7.95 -17.32
N THR A 66 -15.28 7.55 -16.36
CA THR A 66 -14.59 8.45 -15.42
C THR A 66 -13.08 8.45 -15.63
N ASP A 67 -12.59 7.85 -16.72
CA ASP A 67 -11.19 7.82 -17.11
C ASP A 67 -10.21 7.41 -16.00
N GLN A 68 -10.60 6.45 -15.17
CA GLN A 68 -9.79 5.97 -14.07
C GLN A 68 -9.59 4.46 -14.12
N VAL A 69 -8.42 4.01 -13.69
CA VAL A 69 -8.10 2.59 -13.56
C VAL A 69 -8.09 2.22 -12.09
N ILE A 70 -8.99 1.31 -11.73
CA ILE A 70 -9.26 0.84 -10.37
C ILE A 70 -8.87 -0.63 -10.28
N VAL A 71 -8.03 -0.96 -9.32
CA VAL A 71 -7.50 -2.31 -9.11
C VAL A 71 -7.84 -2.85 -7.74
N VAL A 72 -7.87 -4.19 -7.62
CA VAL A 72 -8.07 -4.86 -6.34
C VAL A 72 -6.75 -4.86 -5.55
N SER A 73 -6.72 -4.16 -4.42
CA SER A 73 -5.58 -4.15 -3.50
C SER A 73 -5.57 -5.32 -2.53
N GLN A 74 -6.75 -5.73 -2.08
CA GLN A 74 -6.91 -6.79 -1.08
C GLN A 74 -8.18 -7.58 -1.37
N THR A 75 -8.10 -8.90 -1.23
CA THR A 75 -9.26 -9.79 -1.26
C THR A 75 -9.32 -10.52 0.07
N VAL A 76 -10.45 -10.40 0.76
CA VAL A 76 -10.75 -11.13 1.99
C VAL A 76 -11.70 -12.24 1.62
N LYS A 77 -11.21 -13.48 1.73
CA LYS A 77 -12.04 -14.68 1.62
C LYS A 77 -12.99 -14.80 2.81
N LEU A 78 -13.87 -15.80 2.78
CA LEU A 78 -14.75 -16.11 3.89
C LEU A 78 -13.99 -16.26 5.23
N ARG A 79 -14.40 -15.44 6.21
CA ARG A 79 -13.79 -15.38 7.54
C ARG A 79 -14.60 -16.10 8.62
N ASN A 80 -15.60 -16.91 8.22
CA ASN A 80 -16.52 -17.60 9.14
C ASN A 80 -15.77 -18.43 10.21
N ARG A 81 -14.69 -19.14 9.82
CA ARG A 81 -13.86 -19.89 10.76
C ARG A 81 -13.24 -19.00 11.85
N GLN A 82 -12.85 -17.78 11.50
CA GLN A 82 -12.31 -16.83 12.48
C GLN A 82 -13.43 -16.27 13.35
N ILE A 83 -14.60 -15.95 12.78
CA ILE A 83 -15.78 -15.48 13.52
C ILE A 83 -16.18 -16.52 14.59
N ASN A 84 -16.29 -17.80 14.21
CA ASN A 84 -16.64 -18.89 15.12
C ASN A 84 -15.67 -19.04 16.31
N ARG A 85 -14.40 -18.65 16.14
CA ARG A 85 -13.36 -18.77 17.18
C ARG A 85 -13.23 -17.53 18.07
N MET A 86 -13.96 -16.44 17.79
CA MET A 86 -13.86 -15.24 18.61
C MET A 86 -14.51 -15.45 19.98
N LYS A 87 -13.84 -15.03 21.06
CA LYS A 87 -14.33 -15.18 22.44
C LYS A 87 -15.72 -14.55 22.66
N VAL A 88 -16.06 -13.49 21.91
CA VAL A 88 -17.38 -12.83 21.95
C VAL A 88 -18.53 -13.73 21.46
N HIS A 89 -18.20 -14.85 20.82
CA HIS A 89 -19.14 -15.83 20.28
C HIS A 89 -19.13 -17.17 21.03
N THR A 90 -18.33 -17.31 22.09
CA THR A 90 -18.36 -18.48 22.97
C THR A 90 -19.75 -18.63 23.60
N GLY A 91 -20.34 -19.83 23.50
CA GLY A 91 -21.67 -20.12 24.04
C GLY A 91 -22.85 -19.66 23.18
N LYS A 92 -22.62 -18.97 22.05
CA LYS A 92 -23.66 -18.63 21.07
C LYS A 92 -23.87 -19.79 20.11
N SER A 93 -25.11 -20.06 19.74
CA SER A 93 -25.42 -21.05 18.71
C SER A 93 -25.00 -20.52 17.33
N VAL A 94 -24.73 -21.41 16.38
CA VAL A 94 -24.30 -21.06 15.02
C VAL A 94 -25.29 -20.11 14.33
N ALA A 95 -26.59 -20.26 14.60
CA ALA A 95 -27.65 -19.40 14.06
C ALA A 95 -27.59 -17.95 14.55
N GLN A 96 -26.92 -17.68 15.68
CA GLN A 96 -26.73 -16.33 16.24
C GLN A 96 -25.44 -15.68 15.75
N LEU A 97 -24.62 -16.40 14.98
CA LEU A 97 -23.35 -15.90 14.48
C LEU A 97 -23.59 -15.18 13.14
N PRO A 98 -22.92 -14.04 12.89
CA PRO A 98 -23.04 -13.30 11.63
C PRO A 98 -22.21 -13.99 10.54
N LEU A 99 -22.56 -15.22 10.22
CA LEU A 99 -21.90 -16.03 9.21
C LEU A 99 -22.41 -15.66 7.83
N VAL A 100 -21.49 -15.68 6.89
CA VAL A 100 -21.77 -15.39 5.48
C VAL A 100 -21.85 -16.74 4.75
N PRO A 101 -22.87 -17.02 3.93
CA PRO A 101 -22.94 -18.25 3.15
C PRO A 101 -21.66 -18.51 2.34
N GLU A 102 -21.28 -19.79 2.16
CA GLU A 102 -19.99 -20.16 1.55
C GLU A 102 -19.94 -19.86 0.04
N GLU A 103 -21.09 -19.78 -0.61
CA GLU A 103 -21.22 -19.46 -2.03
C GLU A 103 -20.84 -18.00 -2.33
N LEU A 104 -20.74 -17.16 -1.29
CA LEU A 104 -20.47 -15.74 -1.38
C LEU A 104 -18.96 -15.41 -1.28
N ASP A 105 -18.08 -16.31 -1.72
CA ASP A 105 -16.64 -16.03 -1.83
C ASP A 105 -16.31 -15.25 -3.13
N PRO A 106 -15.46 -14.22 -3.09
CA PRO A 106 -14.84 -13.61 -1.91
C PRO A 106 -15.83 -12.77 -1.09
N TYR A 107 -15.67 -12.77 0.24
CA TYR A 107 -16.52 -11.97 1.14
C TYR A 107 -16.38 -10.46 0.86
N GLN A 108 -15.14 -9.99 0.70
CA GLN A 108 -14.84 -8.57 0.55
C GLN A 108 -13.64 -8.35 -0.37
N ARG A 109 -13.69 -7.26 -1.14
CA ARG A 109 -12.54 -6.71 -1.87
C ARG A 109 -12.34 -5.24 -1.57
N VAL A 110 -11.08 -4.82 -1.51
CA VAL A 110 -10.68 -3.42 -1.35
C VAL A 110 -10.11 -2.95 -2.66
N TYR A 111 -10.68 -1.88 -3.19
CA TYR A 111 -10.29 -1.28 -4.46
C TYR A 111 -9.55 0.03 -4.21
N ILE A 112 -8.56 0.29 -5.06
CA ILE A 112 -7.73 1.50 -5.07
C ILE A 112 -7.50 1.94 -6.50
N SER A 113 -7.07 3.18 -6.72
CA SER A 113 -6.49 3.56 -8.01
C SER A 113 -5.16 2.84 -8.25
N THR A 114 -4.72 2.76 -9.50
CA THR A 114 -3.37 2.23 -9.84
C THR A 114 -2.23 3.01 -9.18
N HIS A 115 -2.48 4.24 -8.77
CA HIS A 115 -1.51 5.12 -8.10
C HIS A 115 -1.60 4.99 -6.56
N GLY A 116 -2.56 4.23 -6.03
CA GLY A 116 -2.78 4.04 -4.59
C GLY A 116 -1.91 2.95 -3.96
N TRP A 117 -1.03 2.30 -4.73
CA TRP A 117 -0.06 1.38 -4.15
C TRP A 117 0.90 2.15 -3.26
N LYS A 118 1.22 1.60 -2.09
CA LYS A 118 2.30 2.16 -1.25
C LYS A 118 3.64 1.81 -1.87
N SER A 119 4.59 2.74 -1.81
CA SER A 119 5.96 2.46 -2.22
C SER A 119 6.50 1.29 -1.41
N ARG A 120 7.00 0.26 -2.10
CA ARG A 120 7.69 -0.87 -1.46
C ARG A 120 9.18 -0.67 -1.70
N ASN A 121 9.88 -0.14 -0.70
CA ASN A 121 11.34 -0.13 -0.76
C ASN A 121 11.85 -1.57 -0.62
N ARG A 122 12.42 -2.11 -1.70
CA ARG A 122 13.10 -3.42 -1.71
C ARG A 122 14.63 -3.29 -1.71
N SER A 123 15.14 -2.07 -1.62
CA SER A 123 16.58 -1.78 -1.60
C SER A 123 17.09 -1.65 -0.17
N THR A 124 18.35 -2.01 0.05
CA THR A 124 19.10 -1.77 1.29
C THR A 124 19.54 -0.31 1.47
N GLY A 125 19.12 0.61 0.59
CA GLY A 125 19.40 2.05 0.72
C GLY A 125 20.77 2.52 0.21
N GLN A 126 21.52 1.67 -0.50
CA GLN A 126 22.87 1.99 -1.01
C GLN A 126 22.90 2.92 -2.22
N ARG A 127 21.75 3.27 -2.81
CA ARG A 127 21.65 4.20 -3.94
C ARG A 127 20.62 5.30 -3.62
N PRO A 128 20.84 6.56 -4.06
CA PRO A 128 19.84 7.62 -3.94
C PRO A 128 18.53 7.20 -4.60
N MET A 129 17.43 7.30 -3.87
CA MET A 129 16.11 6.98 -4.39
C MET A 129 15.47 8.25 -4.95
N HIS A 130 15.08 8.21 -6.22
CA HIS A 130 14.14 9.19 -6.75
C HIS A 130 12.76 8.92 -6.12
N MET A 131 12.24 9.87 -5.34
CA MET A 131 10.85 9.79 -4.88
C MET A 131 9.93 9.90 -6.11
N LEU A 132 9.34 8.78 -6.51
CA LEU A 132 8.24 8.79 -7.46
C LEU A 132 7.02 9.44 -6.80
N LYS A 133 6.71 10.68 -7.21
CA LYS A 133 5.55 11.46 -6.72
C LYS A 133 4.19 10.81 -7.03
N SER A 134 4.17 9.77 -7.86
CA SER A 134 2.95 9.10 -8.35
C SER A 134 2.47 7.93 -7.47
N VAL A 135 2.99 7.81 -6.24
CA VAL A 135 2.76 6.66 -5.36
C VAL A 135 2.11 7.16 -4.07
N GLY A 136 0.85 6.76 -3.82
CA GLY A 136 0.13 7.14 -2.60
C GLY A 136 -1.21 7.86 -2.80
N CYS A 137 -1.89 7.66 -3.94
CA CYS A 137 -3.25 8.15 -4.13
C CYS A 137 -4.22 7.51 -3.11
N ASP A 138 -5.02 8.33 -2.44
CA ASP A 138 -5.91 7.87 -1.36
C ASP A 138 -7.27 7.35 -1.84
N MET A 139 -7.59 7.48 -3.14
CA MET A 139 -8.81 6.91 -3.72
C MET A 139 -8.92 5.44 -3.33
N ARG A 140 -10.02 5.12 -2.63
CA ARG A 140 -10.23 3.79 -2.08
C ARG A 140 -11.69 3.55 -1.76
N PHE A 141 -12.13 2.32 -1.97
CA PHE A 141 -13.40 1.87 -1.40
C PHE A 141 -13.37 0.36 -1.12
N ARG A 142 -14.32 -0.10 -0.31
CA ARG A 142 -14.51 -1.52 -0.01
C ARG A 142 -15.83 -2.01 -0.57
N ALA A 143 -15.81 -3.10 -1.32
CA ALA A 143 -17.03 -3.82 -1.70
C ALA A 143 -17.10 -5.12 -0.91
N LYS A 144 -18.23 -5.41 -0.28
CA LYS A 144 -18.42 -6.63 0.51
C LYS A 144 -19.85 -7.12 0.45
N TRP A 145 -20.05 -8.42 0.69
CA TRP A 145 -21.39 -8.94 0.92
C TRP A 145 -21.99 -8.35 2.20
N ALA A 146 -23.22 -7.89 2.08
CA ALA A 146 -24.05 -7.41 3.18
C ALA A 146 -25.45 -7.98 3.04
N GLU A 147 -25.96 -8.55 4.13
CA GLU A 147 -27.35 -8.98 4.22
C GLU A 147 -28.25 -7.74 4.35
N GLN A 148 -29.16 -7.55 3.40
CA GLN A 148 -30.12 -6.43 3.42
C GLN A 148 -31.37 -6.78 4.22
N SER A 149 -31.87 -8.00 4.02
CA SER A 149 -32.95 -8.62 4.79
C SER A 149 -32.63 -10.10 4.95
N ARG A 150 -33.32 -10.81 5.85
CA ARG A 150 -33.06 -12.24 6.13
C ARG A 150 -32.88 -13.05 4.84
N GLY A 151 -31.67 -13.56 4.61
CA GLY A 151 -31.31 -14.38 3.46
C GLY A 151 -31.03 -13.63 2.15
N ASN A 152 -31.29 -12.33 2.07
CA ASN A 152 -31.03 -11.51 0.88
C ASN A 152 -29.68 -10.81 0.98
N TRP A 153 -28.72 -11.31 0.22
CA TRP A 153 -27.35 -10.81 0.19
C TRP A 153 -27.08 -9.98 -1.07
N GLU A 154 -26.46 -8.82 -0.89
CA GLU A 154 -25.99 -7.98 -1.99
C GLU A 154 -24.58 -7.46 -1.70
N ILE A 155 -23.84 -7.15 -2.76
CA ILE A 155 -22.58 -6.42 -2.68
C ILE A 155 -22.87 -4.97 -2.33
N GLN A 156 -22.30 -4.52 -1.22
CA GLN A 156 -22.37 -3.16 -0.75
C GLN A 156 -20.99 -2.48 -0.84
N VAL A 157 -20.94 -1.32 -1.48
CA VAL A 157 -19.78 -0.41 -1.50
C VAL A 157 -19.82 0.44 -0.21
N LYS A 158 -18.72 0.46 0.53
CA LYS A 158 -18.56 1.12 1.83
C LYS A 158 -17.17 1.72 2.00
N SER A 159 -17.05 2.66 2.95
CA SER A 159 -15.80 3.38 3.26
C SER A 159 -15.13 3.91 2.00
N ALA A 160 -15.90 4.59 1.16
CA ALA A 160 -15.44 5.10 -0.11
C ALA A 160 -14.88 6.51 0.03
N PHE A 161 -13.74 6.74 -0.62
CA PHE A 161 -13.15 8.04 -0.87
C PHE A 161 -12.80 8.10 -2.37
N TYR A 162 -13.30 9.14 -3.04
CA TYR A 162 -13.24 9.31 -4.50
C TYR A 162 -12.31 10.45 -4.94
N GLY A 163 -11.53 11.02 -4.01
CA GLY A 163 -10.51 12.01 -4.35
C GLY A 163 -9.23 11.34 -4.84
N HIS A 164 -8.64 11.88 -5.90
CA HIS A 164 -7.36 11.45 -6.45
C HIS A 164 -6.30 12.53 -6.25
N PHE A 165 -5.08 12.11 -5.92
CA PHE A 165 -3.91 12.99 -5.80
C PHE A 165 -3.12 13.06 -7.13
N HIS A 166 -3.82 12.79 -8.23
CA HIS A 166 -3.29 12.85 -9.58
C HIS A 166 -4.46 13.16 -10.52
N PRO A 167 -4.21 13.83 -11.66
CA PRO A 167 -5.24 14.04 -12.67
C PRO A 167 -5.84 12.72 -13.13
N VAL A 168 -7.16 12.73 -13.30
CA VAL A 168 -7.93 11.65 -13.90
C VAL A 168 -8.38 12.15 -15.26
N THR A 169 -7.67 11.75 -16.31
CA THR A 169 -7.91 12.21 -17.68
C THR A 169 -7.91 11.04 -18.65
N GLU A 170 -8.65 11.19 -19.75
CA GLU A 170 -8.74 10.19 -20.82
C GLU A 170 -7.34 9.77 -21.33
N GLU A 171 -6.41 10.72 -21.49
CA GLU A 171 -5.04 10.42 -21.91
C GLU A 171 -4.31 9.47 -20.95
N VAL A 172 -4.49 9.68 -19.64
CA VAL A 172 -3.90 8.81 -18.60
C VAL A 172 -4.58 7.45 -18.62
N TYR A 173 -5.91 7.41 -18.80
CA TYR A 173 -6.67 6.17 -18.87
C TYR A 173 -6.21 5.25 -20.01
N HIS A 174 -6.03 5.79 -21.23
CA HIS A 174 -5.58 4.99 -22.38
C HIS A 174 -4.12 4.56 -22.29
N LYS A 175 -3.25 5.33 -21.61
CA LYS A 175 -1.85 4.96 -21.34
C LYS A 175 -1.71 3.76 -20.41
N TYR A 176 -2.69 3.55 -19.53
CA TYR A 176 -2.74 2.42 -18.61
C TYR A 176 -3.91 1.51 -18.95
N PRO A 177 -3.80 0.65 -19.99
CA PRO A 177 -4.86 -0.30 -20.28
C PRO A 177 -5.17 -1.13 -19.03
N PRO A 178 -6.45 -1.38 -18.71
CA PRO A 178 -6.83 -2.20 -17.57
C PRO A 178 -6.29 -3.61 -17.78
N GLY A 179 -5.10 -3.86 -17.24
CA GLY A 179 -4.47 -5.17 -17.29
C GLY A 179 -5.36 -6.21 -16.59
N PRO A 180 -5.25 -7.50 -16.97
CA PRO A 180 -5.91 -8.56 -16.21
C PRO A 180 -5.47 -8.43 -14.76
N SER A 181 -6.44 -8.44 -13.84
CA SER A 181 -6.30 -8.34 -12.38
C SER A 181 -4.86 -8.48 -11.93
N SER A 182 -4.25 -7.43 -11.37
CA SER A 182 -2.82 -7.30 -11.04
C SER A 182 -2.27 -8.32 -10.02
N SER A 183 -2.92 -9.46 -9.83
CA SER A 183 -2.37 -10.73 -9.35
C SER A 183 -1.88 -11.67 -10.46
N ALA A 184 -2.27 -11.46 -11.72
CA ALA A 184 -1.88 -12.30 -12.88
C ALA A 184 -0.62 -11.81 -13.59
N GLN A 185 -0.10 -10.64 -13.21
CA GLN A 185 1.29 -10.23 -13.50
C GLN A 185 2.12 -10.30 -12.22
N ILE A 186 2.11 -11.47 -11.56
CA ILE A 186 3.40 -11.98 -11.13
C ILE A 186 4.16 -12.08 -12.46
N PHE A 187 5.17 -11.23 -12.67
CA PHE A 187 6.25 -11.55 -13.60
C PHE A 187 6.51 -13.03 -13.38
N GLU A 188 6.06 -13.88 -14.30
CA GLU A 188 6.37 -15.30 -14.20
C GLU A 188 7.89 -15.31 -14.07
N PRO A 189 8.45 -15.70 -12.91
CA PRO A 189 9.80 -15.33 -12.59
C PRO A 189 10.70 -16.30 -13.35
N ASN A 190 10.84 -16.07 -14.65
CA ASN A 190 11.76 -16.72 -15.55
C ASN A 190 12.00 -18.17 -15.11
N GLU A 191 10.99 -19.03 -15.12
CA GLU A 191 11.22 -20.45 -14.80
C GLU A 191 12.24 -21.06 -15.78
N ARG A 192 12.37 -20.49 -16.99
CA ARG A 192 13.50 -20.72 -17.90
C ARG A 192 14.87 -20.30 -17.34
N HIS A 193 14.99 -19.21 -16.58
CA HIS A 193 16.27 -18.78 -15.99
C HIS A 193 16.59 -19.44 -14.65
N ARG A 194 15.60 -19.96 -13.92
CA ARG A 194 15.85 -20.72 -12.68
C ARG A 194 16.27 -22.16 -12.93
N ALA A 195 15.86 -22.77 -14.04
CA ALA A 195 16.31 -24.10 -14.45
C ALA A 195 17.81 -24.15 -14.81
N ARG A 196 18.41 -23.01 -15.20
CA ARG A 196 19.85 -22.88 -15.40
C ARG A 196 20.45 -22.02 -14.30
N ARG A 197 20.88 -22.66 -13.21
CA ARG A 197 21.84 -22.07 -12.26
C ARG A 197 23.17 -21.79 -12.96
N SER A 198 23.23 -20.79 -13.83
CA SER A 198 24.48 -20.26 -14.36
C SER A 198 24.91 -19.11 -13.46
N LYS A 199 26.02 -19.30 -12.74
CA LYS A 199 26.71 -18.22 -12.01
C LYS A 199 26.95 -17.04 -12.98
N ALA A 200 26.98 -15.81 -12.43
CA ALA A 200 27.07 -14.55 -13.17
C ALA A 200 28.21 -14.47 -14.23
N SER A 201 29.20 -15.36 -14.18
CA SER A 201 30.27 -15.47 -15.17
C SER A 201 29.82 -15.95 -16.56
N ARG A 202 28.66 -16.60 -16.72
CA ARG A 202 28.26 -17.22 -18.00
C ARG A 202 27.45 -16.36 -18.96
N VAL A 203 26.98 -15.18 -18.53
CA VAL A 203 26.23 -14.27 -19.42
C VAL A 203 27.15 -13.67 -20.48
N TYR A 204 28.37 -13.32 -20.12
CA TYR A 204 29.36 -12.80 -21.07
C TYR A 204 29.86 -13.89 -22.03
N ASP A 205 29.99 -15.13 -21.57
CA ASP A 205 30.34 -16.27 -22.44
C ASP A 205 29.26 -16.52 -23.49
N TYR A 206 27.98 -16.41 -23.13
CA TYR A 206 26.85 -16.54 -24.05
C TYR A 206 26.84 -15.42 -25.11
N ILE A 207 27.08 -14.17 -24.71
CA ILE A 207 27.14 -13.04 -25.65
C ILE A 207 28.34 -13.18 -26.59
N ARG A 208 29.46 -13.71 -26.10
CA ARG A 208 30.68 -13.94 -26.89
C ARG A 208 30.50 -15.10 -27.87
N ALA A 209 29.81 -16.16 -27.48
CA ALA A 209 29.50 -17.30 -28.34
C ALA A 209 28.51 -16.93 -29.46
N LEU A 210 27.52 -16.08 -29.19
CA LEU A 210 26.59 -15.62 -30.23
C LEU A 210 27.28 -14.80 -31.32
N ARG A 211 28.29 -14.00 -30.96
CA ARG A 211 29.09 -13.23 -31.94
C ARG A 211 30.07 -14.08 -32.75
N ALA A 212 30.32 -15.33 -32.35
CA ALA A 212 31.21 -16.24 -33.07
C ALA A 212 30.48 -17.15 -34.07
N VAL A 213 29.14 -17.10 -34.11
CA VAL A 213 28.31 -17.88 -35.05
C VAL A 213 27.87 -17.02 -36.25
N ASP A 214 27.92 -15.70 -36.13
CA ASP A 214 27.61 -14.73 -37.20
C ASP A 214 28.87 -14.24 -37.94
N GLY A 215 29.96 -15.01 -37.91
CA GLY A 215 31.25 -14.71 -38.57
C GLY A 215 31.74 -15.84 -39.44
#